data_AF-A0A920A267-F1
#
_entry.id   AF-A0A920A267-F1
#
_cell.length_a   1.000
_cell.length_b   1.000
_cell.length_c   1.000
_cell.angle_alpha   90.00
_cell.angle_beta   90.00
_cell.angle_gamma   90.00
#
_symmetry.space_group_name_H-M   'P 1'
#
loop_
_entity.id
_entity.type
_entity.pdbx_description
1 polymer ?
#
loop_
_entity_poly.entity_id
_entity_poly.type
_entity_poly.pdbx_seq_one_letter_code
_entity_poly.pdbx_strand_id
1 'polypeptide(L)'
;MKKNLKAENSSNDNYLTNVKETLCGFAARHIGLNTDDINHMLDTLGYKDIDAFTEAVVPKNILNNDLPDIGEPLSEQSALKKLKEIAKKNVVVKSMIGQGYYSGYMPNVIKRNVFENPGWYTSYTPYQAEISQGRLEALINFQTMVADLTNLDIANASLLDEPTAAAEAMTLAHRSSKSKSDTFLVDKNCFPQTLSIVKARAKPLGINVEVVDLKNSMQMKLLEHCSSIQEMMAQLRFQQNC
;
A
#
# COMPACT_ATOMS: atom_id res chain seq x y z
N MET A 1 -10.26 41.62 47.54
CA MET A 1 -11.57 40.93 47.48
C MET A 1 -11.32 39.47 47.12
N LYS A 2 -11.48 38.55 48.08
CA LYS A 2 -11.30 37.10 47.89
C LYS A 2 -12.43 36.52 47.03
N LYS A 3 -12.08 35.58 46.14
CA LYS A 3 -12.84 34.35 45.77
C LYS A 3 -11.86 33.47 44.97
N ASN A 4 -11.20 32.49 45.59
CA ASN A 4 -11.65 31.09 45.71
C ASN A 4 -12.16 30.48 44.40
N LEU A 5 -11.28 29.76 43.71
CA LEU A 5 -11.62 28.53 42.98
C LEU A 5 -10.65 27.46 43.47
N LYS A 6 -11.23 26.42 44.06
CA LYS A 6 -10.58 25.33 44.76
C LYS A 6 -9.83 24.42 43.79
N ALA A 7 -8.72 23.90 44.29
CA ALA A 7 -8.07 22.70 43.81
C ALA A 7 -9.02 21.50 43.85
N GLU A 8 -9.03 20.69 42.78
CA GLU A 8 -9.42 19.28 42.80
C GLU A 8 -8.44 18.49 41.91
N ASN A 9 -7.59 17.70 42.59
CA ASN A 9 -6.88 16.47 42.22
C ASN A 9 -6.02 16.50 40.93
N SER A 10 -4.70 16.71 40.94
CA SER A 10 -3.62 16.00 41.64
C SER A 10 -3.64 14.47 41.53
N SER A 11 -3.25 13.96 40.36
CA SER A 11 -2.48 12.72 40.21
C SER A 11 -1.56 13.00 39.02
N ASN A 12 -0.45 13.69 39.23
CA ASN A 12 0.88 13.08 39.24
C ASN A 12 0.87 11.66 38.69
N ASP A 13 1.29 11.49 37.43
CA ASP A 13 2.11 10.36 37.04
C ASP A 13 3.16 10.90 36.06
N ASN A 14 4.38 11.03 36.58
CA ASN A 14 5.61 11.26 35.83
C ASN A 14 5.89 10.00 34.99
N TYR A 15 5.72 10.07 33.67
CA TYR A 15 6.02 8.97 32.74
C TYR A 15 7.46 8.99 32.21
N LEU A 16 8.36 9.71 32.88
CA LEU A 16 9.73 9.92 32.40
C LEU A 16 10.71 9.82 33.57
N THR A 17 10.79 8.66 34.23
CA THR A 17 12.03 8.23 34.91
C THR A 17 11.93 6.79 35.41
N ASN A 18 12.80 5.93 34.86
CA ASN A 18 13.21 4.57 35.28
C ASN A 18 12.71 3.44 34.38
N VAL A 19 13.67 2.68 33.83
CA VAL A 19 13.50 1.36 33.19
C VAL A 19 13.19 0.29 34.26
N LYS A 20 12.12 0.54 35.02
CA LYS A 20 11.36 -0.39 35.86
C LYS A 20 9.85 -0.29 35.53
N GLU A 21 9.52 0.36 34.43
CA GLU A 21 8.16 0.64 34.01
C GLU A 21 7.53 -0.60 33.37
N THR A 22 6.63 -1.21 34.13
CA THR A 22 5.56 -2.06 33.59
C THR A 22 5.02 -1.42 32.32
N LEU A 23 5.04 -2.15 31.20
CA LEU A 23 4.41 -1.71 29.95
C LEU A 23 3.03 -1.13 30.26
N CYS A 24 2.79 0.12 29.85
CA CYS A 24 1.53 0.82 30.12
C CYS A 24 0.87 1.34 28.84
N GLY A 25 -0.44 1.58 28.90
CA GLY A 25 -1.19 2.13 27.77
C GLY A 25 -1.24 1.20 26.55
N PHE A 26 -1.09 1.76 25.35
CA PHE A 26 -1.14 1.00 24.09
C PHE A 26 0.02 0.01 23.95
N ALA A 27 1.21 0.34 24.47
CA ALA A 27 2.37 -0.54 24.41
C ALA A 27 2.11 -1.90 25.09
N ALA A 28 1.39 -1.90 26.21
CA ALA A 28 0.99 -3.11 26.93
C ALA A 28 -0.01 -3.99 26.18
N ARG A 29 -0.78 -3.42 25.24
CA ARG A 29 -1.70 -4.18 24.36
C ARG A 29 -1.02 -4.66 23.09
N HIS A 30 -0.02 -3.92 22.64
CA HIS A 30 0.73 -4.22 21.42
C HIS A 30 1.81 -5.30 21.66
N ILE A 31 2.53 -5.20 22.77
CA ILE A 31 3.57 -6.16 23.16
C ILE A 31 2.91 -7.29 23.95
N GLY A 32 2.96 -8.50 23.41
CA GLY A 32 2.31 -9.67 24.02
C GLY A 32 3.03 -10.26 25.24
N LEU A 33 4.29 -9.90 25.46
CA LEU A 33 5.10 -10.40 26.57
C LEU A 33 4.88 -9.55 27.82
N ASN A 34 4.68 -10.21 28.96
CA ASN A 34 4.71 -9.55 30.26
C ASN A 34 6.14 -9.56 30.85
N THR A 35 6.32 -8.89 31.99
CA THR A 35 7.63 -8.79 32.66
C THR A 35 8.20 -10.15 33.06
N ASP A 36 7.36 -11.08 33.50
CA ASP A 36 7.80 -12.43 33.90
C ASP A 36 8.25 -13.25 32.68
N ASP A 37 7.52 -13.15 31.56
CA ASP A 37 7.90 -13.78 30.29
C ASP A 37 9.27 -13.25 29.81
N ILE A 38 9.46 -11.92 29.87
CA ILE A 38 10.72 -11.27 29.48
C ILE A 38 11.87 -11.77 30.34
N ASN A 39 11.70 -11.78 31.68
CA ASN A 39 12.73 -12.26 32.60
C ASN A 39 13.07 -13.73 32.37
N HIS A 40 12.06 -14.58 32.16
CA HIS A 40 12.26 -16.00 31.87
C HIS A 40 13.03 -16.22 30.55
N MET A 41 12.68 -15.48 29.50
CA MET A 41 13.37 -15.56 28.21
C MET A 41 14.83 -15.08 28.32
N LEU A 42 15.07 -13.98 29.04
CA LEU A 42 16.43 -13.45 29.24
C LEU A 42 17.31 -14.42 30.03
N ASP A 43 16.79 -15.01 31.11
CA ASP A 43 17.49 -16.03 31.90
C ASP A 43 17.82 -17.26 31.06
N THR A 44 16.87 -17.73 30.23
CA THR A 44 17.08 -18.84 29.30
C THR A 44 18.19 -18.56 28.29
N LEU A 45 18.32 -17.29 27.85
CA LEU A 45 19.35 -16.85 26.92
C LEU A 45 20.67 -16.47 27.61
N GLY A 46 20.72 -16.44 28.95
CA GLY A 46 21.90 -16.09 29.73
C GLY A 46 22.19 -14.58 29.83
N TYR A 47 21.19 -13.72 29.64
CA TYR A 47 21.32 -12.27 29.75
C TYR A 47 20.63 -11.72 31.00
N LYS A 48 21.23 -10.70 31.62
CA LYS A 48 20.71 -10.09 32.86
C LYS A 48 19.51 -9.15 32.64
N ASP A 49 19.45 -8.49 31.48
CA ASP A 49 18.46 -7.47 31.13
C ASP A 49 18.39 -7.30 29.60
N ILE A 50 17.38 -6.56 29.14
CA ILE A 50 17.15 -6.31 27.71
C ILE A 50 18.27 -5.47 27.09
N ASP A 51 18.91 -4.59 27.87
CA ASP A 51 20.02 -3.74 27.41
C ASP A 51 21.24 -4.60 27.07
N ALA A 52 21.64 -5.53 27.96
CA ALA A 52 22.74 -6.45 27.72
C ALA A 52 22.47 -7.38 26.53
N PHE A 53 21.24 -7.84 26.36
CA PHE A 53 20.85 -8.61 25.17
C PHE A 53 21.00 -7.77 23.90
N THR A 54 20.54 -6.52 23.93
CA THR A 54 20.60 -5.60 22.78
C THR A 54 22.04 -5.27 22.39
N GLU A 55 22.91 -4.97 23.37
CA GLU A 55 24.34 -4.69 23.14
C GLU A 55 25.12 -5.89 22.59
N ALA A 56 24.68 -7.11 22.90
CA ALA A 56 25.29 -8.33 22.37
C ALA A 56 24.87 -8.64 20.93
N VAL A 57 23.63 -8.29 20.55
CA VAL A 57 23.06 -8.58 19.23
C VAL A 57 23.38 -7.48 18.21
N VAL A 58 23.31 -6.21 18.62
CA VAL A 58 23.50 -5.07 17.73
C VAL A 58 24.95 -4.58 17.78
N PRO A 59 25.68 -4.55 16.65
CA PRO A 59 27.04 -4.02 16.63
C PRO A 59 27.12 -2.57 17.13
N LYS A 60 28.06 -2.30 18.04
CA LYS A 60 28.21 -0.99 18.71
C LYS A 60 28.36 0.20 17.75
N ASN A 61 28.91 -0.01 16.56
CA ASN A 61 29.13 1.05 15.57
C ASN A 61 27.84 1.50 14.86
N ILE A 62 26.74 0.74 14.98
CA ILE A 62 25.43 1.08 14.42
C ILE A 62 24.34 1.19 15.49
N LEU A 63 24.66 0.89 16.75
CA LEU A 63 23.74 1.06 17.87
C LEU A 63 23.50 2.56 18.09
N ASN A 64 22.26 2.99 17.88
CA ASN A 64 21.86 4.37 18.13
C ASN A 64 21.18 4.48 19.49
N ASN A 65 21.81 5.20 20.42
CA ASN A 65 21.26 5.47 21.74
C ASN A 65 20.40 6.74 21.78
N ASP A 66 20.44 7.55 20.73
CA ASP A 66 19.64 8.77 20.62
C ASP A 66 18.27 8.39 20.04
N LEU A 67 17.28 8.31 20.93
CA LEU A 67 15.88 8.13 20.52
C LEU A 67 15.42 9.36 19.73
N PRO A 68 14.74 9.18 18.58
CA PRO A 68 14.18 10.29 17.85
C PRO A 68 13.12 11.02 18.69
N ASP A 69 13.13 12.35 18.69
CA ASP A 69 12.07 13.15 19.30
C ASP A 69 10.77 12.98 18.48
N ILE A 70 9.92 12.07 18.92
CA ILE A 70 8.62 11.75 18.32
C ILE A 70 7.44 12.31 19.15
N GLY A 71 7.75 13.09 20.18
CA GLY A 71 6.79 13.61 21.16
C GLY A 71 6.26 12.57 22.14
N GLU A 72 5.41 13.02 23.05
CA GLU A 72 4.86 12.20 24.13
C GLU A 72 3.88 11.13 23.61
N PRO A 73 3.88 9.92 24.21
CA PRO A 73 2.94 8.87 23.86
C PRO A 73 1.50 9.31 24.15
N LEU A 74 0.59 8.95 23.23
CA LEU A 74 -0.84 9.19 23.40
C LEU A 74 -1.56 7.89 23.77
N SER A 75 -2.57 7.99 24.63
CA SER A 75 -3.55 6.91 24.76
C SER A 75 -4.30 6.70 23.45
N GLU A 76 -4.86 5.50 23.24
CA GLU A 76 -5.67 5.19 22.05
C GLU A 76 -6.80 6.21 21.82
N GLN A 77 -7.48 6.61 22.89
CA GLN A 77 -8.58 7.59 22.83
C GLN A 77 -8.10 8.97 22.40
N SER A 78 -6.97 9.43 22.96
CA SER A 78 -6.36 10.72 22.61
C SER A 78 -5.83 10.71 21.17
N ALA A 79 -5.22 9.61 20.73
CA ALA A 79 -4.75 9.43 19.36
C ALA A 79 -5.93 9.48 18.36
N LEU A 80 -7.02 8.77 18.62
CA LEU A 80 -8.22 8.79 17.79
C LEU A 80 -8.86 10.20 17.74
N LYS A 81 -8.91 10.90 18.87
CA LYS A 81 -9.41 12.28 18.93
C LYS A 81 -8.55 13.21 18.06
N LYS A 82 -7.22 13.15 18.22
CA LYS A 82 -6.27 13.96 17.43
C LYS A 82 -6.37 13.66 15.93
N LEU A 83 -6.44 12.38 15.55
CA LEU A 83 -6.65 11.97 14.16
C LEU A 83 -7.99 12.49 13.60
N LYS A 84 -9.06 12.47 14.39
CA LYS A 84 -10.37 13.01 13.99
C LYS A 84 -10.33 14.53 13.80
N GLU A 85 -9.57 15.26 14.62
CA GLU A 85 -9.35 16.69 14.45
C GLU A 85 -8.59 17.01 13.16
N ILE A 86 -7.59 16.20 12.81
CA ILE A 86 -6.87 16.32 11.53
C ILE A 86 -7.82 16.00 10.36
N ALA A 87 -8.57 14.90 10.44
CA ALA A 87 -9.50 14.48 9.40
C ALA A 87 -10.60 15.52 9.10
N LYS A 88 -11.02 16.29 10.10
CA LYS A 88 -11.99 17.40 9.93
C LYS A 88 -11.47 18.54 9.05
N LYS A 89 -10.17 18.63 8.80
CA LYS A 89 -9.59 19.63 7.89
C LYS A 89 -9.81 19.27 6.42
N ASN A 90 -10.13 18.00 6.12
CA ASN A 90 -10.41 17.56 4.76
C ASN A 90 -11.79 18.04 4.31
N VAL A 91 -11.89 18.54 3.09
CA VAL A 91 -13.16 18.93 2.47
C VAL A 91 -13.64 17.78 1.58
N VAL A 92 -14.73 17.12 1.98
CA VAL A 92 -15.35 16.06 1.18
C VAL A 92 -16.29 16.70 0.17
N VAL A 93 -15.95 16.60 -1.11
CA VAL A 93 -16.75 17.14 -2.22
C VAL A 93 -17.18 16.03 -3.18
N LYS A 94 -18.21 16.32 -3.98
CA LYS A 94 -18.57 15.48 -5.12
C LYS A 94 -17.56 15.68 -6.24
N SER A 95 -16.49 14.90 -6.24
CA SER A 95 -15.43 14.99 -7.26
C SER A 95 -15.90 14.38 -8.58
N MET A 96 -15.88 15.19 -9.63
CA MET A 96 -16.12 14.76 -11.03
C MET A 96 -14.85 14.94 -11.88
N ILE A 97 -13.68 14.88 -11.25
CA ILE A 97 -12.37 15.03 -11.93
C ILE A 97 -12.11 13.84 -12.87
N GLY A 98 -12.59 12.64 -12.51
CA GLY A 98 -12.31 11.41 -13.24
C GLY A 98 -10.85 10.99 -13.07
N GLN A 99 -10.12 10.86 -14.18
CA GLN A 99 -8.70 10.49 -14.18
C GLN A 99 -8.40 9.14 -13.50
N GLY A 100 -9.26 8.14 -13.69
CA GLY A 100 -9.06 6.79 -13.15
C GLY A 100 -9.62 6.57 -11.74
N TYR A 101 -10.14 7.63 -11.09
CA TYR A 101 -10.76 7.53 -9.77
C TYR A 101 -12.21 7.99 -9.83
N TYR A 102 -13.12 7.06 -9.56
CA TYR A 102 -14.56 7.28 -9.65
C TYR A 102 -15.22 6.91 -8.33
N SER A 103 -16.13 7.76 -7.85
CA SER A 103 -16.83 7.50 -6.59
C SER A 103 -17.79 6.32 -6.76
N GLY A 104 -17.56 5.25 -6.00
CA GLY A 104 -18.46 4.08 -5.93
C GLY A 104 -19.24 4.01 -4.61
N TYR A 105 -20.33 3.26 -4.61
CA TYR A 105 -21.00 2.86 -3.37
C TYR A 105 -20.43 1.51 -2.89
N MET A 106 -19.79 1.50 -1.73
CA MET A 106 -19.35 0.25 -1.09
C MET A 106 -20.53 -0.37 -0.31
N PRO A 107 -21.01 -1.57 -0.66
CA PRO A 107 -22.09 -2.22 0.08
C PRO A 107 -21.74 -2.38 1.56
N ASN A 108 -22.65 -1.96 2.45
CA ASN A 108 -22.42 -2.00 3.89
C ASN A 108 -22.08 -3.39 4.43
N VAL A 109 -22.63 -4.45 3.82
CA VAL A 109 -22.32 -5.84 4.18
C VAL A 109 -20.85 -6.19 3.93
N ILE A 110 -20.27 -5.69 2.83
CA ILE A 110 -18.83 -5.89 2.51
C ILE A 110 -17.98 -5.04 3.44
N LYS A 111 -18.35 -3.77 3.64
CA LYS A 111 -17.65 -2.86 4.55
C LYS A 111 -17.53 -3.47 5.95
N ARG A 112 -18.64 -3.94 6.51
CA ARG A 112 -18.68 -4.44 7.88
C ARG A 112 -18.03 -5.81 8.05
N ASN A 113 -18.28 -6.74 7.14
CA ASN A 113 -17.90 -8.16 7.32
C ASN A 113 -16.57 -8.54 6.67
N VAL A 114 -16.03 -7.70 5.78
CA VAL A 114 -14.74 -7.92 5.10
C VAL A 114 -13.76 -6.80 5.47
N PHE A 115 -14.06 -5.54 5.12
CA PHE A 115 -13.10 -4.43 5.26
C PHE A 115 -12.77 -4.10 6.73
N GLU A 116 -13.77 -4.11 7.62
CA GLU A 116 -13.61 -3.83 9.05
C GLU A 116 -13.36 -5.10 9.89
N ASN A 117 -13.25 -6.28 9.27
CA ASN A 117 -13.15 -7.55 9.99
C ASN A 117 -11.71 -8.10 10.01
N PRO A 118 -11.07 -8.22 11.20
CA PRO A 118 -9.70 -8.72 11.29
C PRO A 118 -9.52 -10.13 10.74
N GLY A 119 -10.57 -10.96 10.70
CA GLY A 119 -10.50 -12.29 10.09
C GLY A 119 -10.15 -12.27 8.59
N TRP A 120 -10.33 -11.13 7.91
CA TRP A 120 -10.00 -10.95 6.49
C TRP A 120 -8.69 -10.20 6.25
N TYR A 121 -8.31 -9.24 7.11
CA TYR A 121 -7.16 -8.37 6.84
C TYR A 121 -5.90 -8.68 7.68
N THR A 122 -5.96 -9.59 8.66
CA THR A 122 -4.79 -9.91 9.50
C THR A 122 -3.92 -11.04 8.93
N SER A 123 -4.49 -11.93 8.13
CA SER A 123 -3.73 -13.00 7.47
C SER A 123 -2.88 -12.45 6.34
N TYR A 124 -1.67 -12.99 6.16
CA TYR A 124 -0.78 -12.63 5.05
C TYR A 124 -1.02 -13.52 3.80
N THR A 125 -0.08 -13.47 2.85
CA THR A 125 -0.06 -14.27 1.62
C THR A 125 -0.43 -15.74 1.89
N PRO A 126 -1.32 -16.34 1.06
CA PRO A 126 -1.74 -17.74 1.18
C PRO A 126 -0.64 -18.74 0.78
N TYR A 127 0.47 -18.77 1.52
CA TYR A 127 1.52 -19.78 1.34
C TYR A 127 1.05 -21.19 1.74
N GLN A 128 0.17 -21.30 2.73
CA GLN A 128 -0.47 -22.55 3.15
C GLN A 128 -1.90 -22.59 2.63
N ALA A 129 -2.10 -23.25 1.49
CA ALA A 129 -3.36 -23.21 0.76
C ALA A 129 -4.53 -23.84 1.54
N GLU A 130 -4.26 -24.91 2.30
CA GLU A 130 -5.25 -25.71 3.02
C GLU A 130 -6.01 -24.88 4.07
N ILE A 131 -5.31 -23.97 4.75
CA ILE A 131 -5.88 -23.08 5.76
C ILE A 131 -6.27 -21.70 5.22
N SER A 132 -6.24 -21.54 3.88
CA SER A 132 -6.41 -20.25 3.21
C SER A 132 -7.49 -20.27 2.13
N GLN A 133 -8.27 -21.35 2.06
CA GLN A 133 -9.26 -21.59 0.99
C GLN A 133 -10.25 -20.43 0.81
N GLY A 134 -10.78 -19.84 1.90
CA GLY A 134 -11.75 -18.75 1.80
C GLY A 134 -11.25 -17.52 1.05
N ARG A 135 -9.98 -17.10 1.27
CA ARG A 135 -9.39 -15.97 0.52
C ARG A 135 -8.97 -16.37 -0.89
N LEU A 136 -8.49 -17.60 -1.08
CA LEU A 136 -8.14 -18.11 -2.41
C LEU A 136 -9.36 -18.18 -3.33
N GLU A 137 -10.51 -18.62 -2.81
CA GLU A 137 -11.78 -18.62 -3.54
C GLU A 137 -12.19 -17.20 -3.96
N ALA A 138 -12.08 -16.23 -3.04
CA ALA A 138 -12.37 -14.82 -3.37
C ALA A 138 -11.42 -14.27 -4.46
N LEU A 139 -10.15 -14.68 -4.46
CA LEU A 139 -9.19 -14.30 -5.51
C LEU A 139 -9.49 -14.97 -6.85
N ILE A 140 -9.94 -16.23 -6.86
CA ILE A 140 -10.39 -16.89 -8.08
C ILE A 140 -11.64 -16.17 -8.63
N ASN A 141 -12.59 -15.79 -7.77
CA ASN A 141 -13.75 -14.99 -8.19
C ASN A 141 -13.33 -13.65 -8.81
N PHE A 142 -12.31 -12.99 -8.26
CA PHE A 142 -11.72 -11.78 -8.85
C PHE A 142 -11.12 -12.06 -10.23
N GLN A 143 -10.33 -13.12 -10.38
CA GLN A 143 -9.72 -13.51 -11.65
C GLN A 143 -10.78 -13.82 -12.71
N THR A 144 -11.79 -14.62 -12.36
CA THR A 144 -12.91 -14.94 -13.24
C THR A 144 -13.67 -13.69 -13.66
N MET A 145 -14.00 -12.80 -12.71
CA MET A 145 -14.67 -11.53 -13.02
C MET A 145 -13.85 -10.68 -14.00
N VAL A 146 -12.53 -10.56 -13.81
CA VAL A 146 -11.67 -9.80 -14.71
C VAL A 146 -11.58 -10.47 -16.09
N ALA A 147 -11.42 -11.79 -16.14
CA ALA A 147 -11.38 -12.56 -17.38
C ALA A 147 -12.68 -12.40 -18.18
N ASP A 148 -13.84 -12.54 -17.52
CA ASP A 148 -15.16 -12.38 -18.13
C ASP A 148 -15.39 -10.96 -18.66
N LEU A 149 -15.02 -9.92 -17.89
CA LEU A 149 -15.21 -8.52 -18.28
C LEU A 149 -14.26 -8.07 -19.39
N THR A 150 -13.05 -8.60 -19.43
CA THR A 150 -12.04 -8.25 -20.44
C THR A 150 -12.06 -9.18 -21.65
N ASN A 151 -12.76 -10.31 -21.55
CA ASN A 151 -12.77 -11.39 -22.52
C ASN A 151 -11.34 -11.87 -22.87
N LEU A 152 -10.50 -12.01 -21.84
CA LEU A 152 -9.15 -12.56 -21.91
C LEU A 152 -9.07 -13.91 -21.19
N ASP A 153 -8.21 -14.79 -21.65
CA ASP A 153 -8.12 -16.17 -21.14
C ASP A 153 -7.65 -16.26 -19.69
N ILE A 154 -6.80 -15.31 -19.25
CA ILE A 154 -6.17 -15.34 -17.94
C ILE A 154 -6.15 -13.96 -17.30
N ALA A 155 -6.34 -13.93 -15.97
CA ALA A 155 -6.16 -12.77 -15.13
C ALA A 155 -5.35 -13.15 -13.89
N ASN A 156 -4.56 -12.20 -13.36
CA ASN A 156 -3.83 -12.40 -12.11
C ASN A 156 -4.67 -11.99 -10.88
N ALA A 157 -4.13 -12.23 -9.70
CA ALA A 157 -4.78 -11.90 -8.42
C ALA A 157 -4.52 -10.46 -7.95
N SER A 158 -4.61 -9.48 -8.87
CA SER A 158 -4.35 -8.03 -8.71
C SER A 158 -2.90 -7.54 -8.93
N LEU A 159 -2.78 -6.23 -9.12
CA LEU A 159 -1.54 -5.43 -9.13
C LEU A 159 -1.76 -4.17 -8.26
N LEU A 160 -0.74 -3.32 -8.13
CA LEU A 160 -0.76 -2.16 -7.22
C LEU A 160 -1.77 -1.08 -7.65
N ASP A 161 -1.70 -0.66 -8.92
CA ASP A 161 -2.57 0.37 -9.50
C ASP A 161 -2.59 0.27 -11.04
N GLU A 162 -3.44 1.06 -11.69
CA GLU A 162 -3.54 1.10 -13.16
C GLU A 162 -2.21 1.54 -13.83
N PRO A 163 -1.53 2.64 -13.42
CA PRO A 163 -0.28 3.06 -14.03
C PRO A 163 0.83 2.00 -14.00
N THR A 164 0.99 1.29 -12.88
CA THR A 164 1.97 0.22 -12.74
C THR A 164 1.56 -1.03 -13.52
N ALA A 165 0.27 -1.37 -13.56
CA ALA A 165 -0.24 -2.45 -14.42
C ALA A 165 0.03 -2.20 -15.91
N ALA A 166 -0.14 -0.95 -16.37
CA ALA A 166 0.20 -0.58 -17.74
C ALA A 166 1.70 -0.71 -18.04
N ALA A 167 2.57 -0.38 -17.08
CA ALA A 167 4.01 -0.55 -17.22
C ALA A 167 4.44 -2.03 -17.20
N GLU A 168 3.79 -2.88 -16.41
CA GLU A 168 3.99 -4.34 -16.46
C GLU A 168 3.51 -4.91 -17.80
N ALA A 169 2.38 -4.44 -18.32
CA ALA A 169 1.90 -4.82 -19.65
C ALA A 169 2.88 -4.42 -20.76
N MET A 170 3.46 -3.21 -20.70
CA MET A 170 4.55 -2.80 -21.59
C MET A 170 5.75 -3.75 -21.52
N THR A 171 6.17 -4.09 -20.29
CA THR A 171 7.32 -4.97 -20.07
C THR A 171 7.05 -6.39 -20.58
N LEU A 172 5.84 -6.90 -20.36
CA LEU A 172 5.39 -8.20 -20.88
C LEU A 172 5.37 -8.19 -22.41
N ALA A 173 4.79 -7.17 -23.03
CA ALA A 173 4.73 -7.02 -24.49
C ALA A 173 6.13 -6.93 -25.12
N HIS A 174 7.04 -6.16 -24.51
CA HIS A 174 8.41 -6.06 -25.00
C HIS A 174 9.14 -7.41 -24.92
N ARG A 175 8.96 -8.18 -23.83
CA ARG A 175 9.59 -9.50 -23.67
C ARG A 175 9.01 -10.58 -24.58
N SER A 176 7.72 -10.49 -24.92
CA SER A 176 7.05 -11.48 -25.77
C SER A 176 7.15 -11.16 -27.26
N SER A 177 7.49 -9.92 -27.62
CA SER A 177 7.65 -9.49 -29.01
C SER A 177 8.83 -10.19 -29.69
N LYS A 178 8.69 -10.51 -30.98
CA LYS A 178 9.78 -11.00 -31.84
C LYS A 178 10.48 -9.85 -32.57
N SER A 179 9.93 -8.64 -32.47
CA SER A 179 10.48 -7.43 -33.09
C SER A 179 11.79 -7.03 -32.42
N LYS A 180 12.69 -6.47 -33.22
CA LYS A 180 13.92 -5.82 -32.72
C LYS A 180 13.71 -4.37 -32.30
N SER A 181 12.48 -3.88 -32.38
CA SER A 181 12.13 -2.51 -32.00
C SER A 181 12.06 -2.38 -30.49
N ASP A 182 12.71 -1.35 -29.95
CA ASP A 182 12.58 -0.95 -28.55
C ASP A 182 11.51 0.14 -28.36
N THR A 183 10.74 0.46 -29.40
CA THR A 183 9.70 1.50 -29.34
C THR A 183 8.34 0.93 -28.91
N PHE A 184 7.81 1.44 -27.80
CA PHE A 184 6.47 1.18 -27.29
C PHE A 184 5.54 2.36 -27.57
N LEU A 185 4.39 2.09 -28.19
CA LEU A 185 3.40 3.11 -28.54
C LEU A 185 2.34 3.24 -27.44
N VAL A 186 2.02 4.47 -27.06
CA VAL A 186 0.95 4.76 -26.09
C VAL A 186 -0.01 5.80 -26.66
N ASP A 187 -1.31 5.57 -26.47
CA ASP A 187 -2.32 6.53 -26.92
C ASP A 187 -2.25 7.84 -26.11
N LYS A 188 -2.35 8.98 -26.79
CA LYS A 188 -2.34 10.30 -26.15
C LYS A 188 -3.48 10.53 -25.15
N ASN A 189 -4.55 9.75 -25.22
CA ASN A 189 -5.73 9.86 -24.37
C ASN A 189 -5.65 9.01 -23.10
N CYS A 190 -4.55 8.27 -22.88
CA CYS A 190 -4.30 7.65 -21.58
C CYS A 190 -4.17 8.70 -20.48
N PHE A 191 -4.50 8.34 -19.24
CA PHE A 191 -4.37 9.27 -18.12
C PHE A 191 -2.92 9.78 -17.94
N PRO A 192 -2.74 11.06 -17.56
CA PRO A 192 -1.41 11.66 -17.42
C PRO A 192 -0.49 10.91 -16.45
N GLN A 193 -1.04 10.38 -15.35
CA GLN A 193 -0.27 9.58 -14.39
C GLN A 193 0.20 8.24 -14.99
N THR A 194 -0.65 7.60 -15.81
CA THR A 194 -0.32 6.36 -16.51
C THR A 194 0.83 6.59 -17.49
N LEU A 195 0.75 7.65 -18.31
CA LEU A 195 1.84 8.05 -19.21
C LEU A 195 3.15 8.34 -18.46
N SER A 196 3.08 9.00 -17.30
CA SER A 196 4.25 9.37 -16.50
C SER A 196 4.96 8.13 -15.96
N ILE A 197 4.21 7.17 -15.40
CA ILE A 197 4.77 5.93 -14.85
C ILE A 197 5.31 5.02 -15.95
N VAL A 198 4.60 4.87 -17.07
CA VAL A 198 5.07 4.09 -18.21
C VAL A 198 6.41 4.63 -18.72
N LYS A 199 6.52 5.95 -18.93
CA LYS A 199 7.79 6.59 -19.35
C LYS A 199 8.90 6.41 -18.31
N ALA A 200 8.60 6.56 -17.03
CA ALA A 200 9.58 6.38 -15.96
C ALA A 200 10.11 4.94 -15.89
N ARG A 201 9.24 3.94 -16.08
CA ARG A 201 9.59 2.51 -16.09
C ARG A 201 10.31 2.08 -17.37
N ALA A 202 10.00 2.71 -18.50
CA ALA A 202 10.64 2.44 -19.78
C ALA A 202 12.12 2.88 -19.82
N LYS A 203 12.43 4.04 -19.21
CA LYS A 203 13.76 4.65 -19.22
C LYS A 203 14.92 3.70 -18.80
N PRO A 204 14.88 3.02 -17.63
CA PRO A 204 15.96 2.12 -17.23
C PRO A 204 16.05 0.84 -18.09
N LEU A 205 15.02 0.52 -18.87
CA LEU A 205 14.97 -0.64 -19.76
C LEU A 205 15.40 -0.32 -21.19
N GLY A 206 15.67 0.95 -21.52
CA GLY A 206 16.01 1.37 -22.88
C GLY A 206 14.82 1.39 -23.84
N ILE A 207 13.58 1.26 -23.34
CA ILE A 207 12.37 1.28 -24.17
C ILE A 207 12.03 2.73 -24.52
N ASN A 208 11.90 3.03 -25.80
CA ASN A 208 11.46 4.33 -26.30
C ASN A 208 9.92 4.41 -26.27
N VAL A 209 9.35 5.35 -25.50
CA VAL A 209 7.89 5.52 -25.41
C VAL A 209 7.43 6.65 -26.31
N GLU A 210 6.69 6.31 -27.36
CA GLU A 210 6.11 7.28 -28.28
C GLU A 210 4.62 7.45 -28.03
N VAL A 211 4.21 8.70 -27.81
CA VAL A 211 2.80 9.04 -27.61
C VAL A 211 2.18 9.39 -28.95
N VAL A 212 1.14 8.66 -29.33
CA VAL A 212 0.51 8.73 -30.66
C VAL A 212 -1.00 8.93 -30.54
N ASP A 213 -1.63 9.49 -31.58
CA ASP A 213 -3.08 9.56 -31.68
C ASP A 213 -3.63 8.37 -32.46
N LEU A 214 -3.99 7.29 -31.76
CA LEU A 214 -4.46 6.06 -32.43
C LEU A 214 -5.87 6.21 -33.05
N LYS A 215 -6.56 7.35 -32.84
CA LYS A 215 -7.83 7.66 -33.50
C LYS A 215 -7.63 8.29 -34.88
N ASN A 216 -6.47 8.88 -35.14
CA ASN A 216 -6.21 9.50 -36.43
C ASN A 216 -5.82 8.43 -37.47
N SER A 217 -6.72 8.17 -38.42
CA SER A 217 -6.56 7.12 -39.45
C SER A 217 -5.36 7.32 -40.36
N MET A 218 -4.80 8.54 -40.49
CA MET A 218 -3.54 8.76 -41.21
C MET A 218 -2.32 8.27 -40.43
N GLN A 219 -2.25 8.50 -39.12
CA GLN A 219 -1.15 7.99 -38.29
C GLN A 219 -1.17 6.46 -38.19
N MET A 220 -2.36 5.87 -38.13
CA MET A 220 -2.51 4.41 -38.17
C MET A 220 -1.96 3.78 -39.47
N LYS A 221 -2.27 4.36 -40.63
CA LYS A 221 -1.75 3.88 -41.94
C LYS A 221 -0.23 4.04 -42.10
N LEU A 222 0.34 5.08 -41.48
CA LEU A 222 1.79 5.31 -41.43
C LEU A 222 2.50 4.24 -40.55
N LEU A 223 1.87 3.84 -39.45
CA LEU A 223 2.37 2.80 -38.55
C LEU A 223 2.24 1.40 -39.17
N GLU A 224 1.19 1.13 -39.97
CA GLU A 224 0.98 -0.13 -40.69
C GLU A 224 2.05 -0.43 -41.76
N HIS A 225 2.70 0.60 -42.32
CA HIS A 225 3.79 0.44 -43.30
C HIS A 225 5.16 0.12 -42.67
N CYS A 226 5.31 0.24 -41.36
CA CYS A 226 6.48 -0.24 -40.64
C CYS A 226 6.23 -1.67 -40.17
N SER A 227 6.76 -2.65 -40.91
CA SER A 227 6.69 -4.08 -40.60
C SER A 227 7.22 -4.46 -39.20
N SER A 228 7.96 -3.58 -38.53
CA SER A 228 8.46 -3.75 -37.16
C SER A 228 7.49 -3.35 -36.04
N ILE A 229 6.40 -2.63 -36.35
CA ILE A 229 5.49 -2.01 -35.35
C ILE A 229 4.24 -2.87 -35.09
N GLN A 230 3.88 -3.77 -36.00
CA GLN A 230 2.71 -4.65 -35.87
C GLN A 230 2.76 -5.55 -34.63
N GLU A 231 3.97 -5.92 -34.15
CA GLU A 231 4.15 -6.81 -33.00
C GLU A 231 4.22 -6.09 -31.64
N MET A 232 4.21 -4.75 -31.62
CA MET A 232 4.40 -3.95 -30.39
C MET A 232 3.26 -2.96 -30.15
N MET A 233 2.09 -3.24 -30.72
CA MET A 233 0.84 -2.54 -30.43
C MET A 233 0.16 -3.20 -29.23
N ALA A 234 0.67 -2.96 -28.02
CA ALA A 234 -0.15 -3.15 -26.83
C ALA A 234 -1.22 -2.05 -26.86
N GLN A 235 -2.37 -2.35 -27.46
CA GLN A 235 -3.49 -1.42 -27.50
C GLN A 235 -4.03 -1.23 -26.08
N LEU A 236 -3.48 -0.25 -25.35
CA LEU A 236 -4.14 0.42 -24.24
C LEU A 236 -5.31 1.26 -24.77
N ARG A 237 -6.28 0.61 -25.43
CA ARG A 237 -7.50 1.22 -26.01
C ARG A 237 -8.70 1.20 -25.04
N PHE A 238 -8.48 1.32 -23.74
CA PHE A 238 -9.55 1.15 -22.73
C PHE A 238 -9.79 2.38 -21.84
N GLN A 239 -9.85 3.59 -22.40
CA GLN A 239 -10.24 4.78 -21.60
C GLN A 239 -11.32 5.67 -22.22
N GLN A 240 -11.99 5.25 -23.30
CA GLN A 240 -12.89 6.15 -24.04
C GLN A 240 -14.39 5.87 -23.91
N ASN A 241 -14.80 4.83 -23.17
CA ASN A 241 -16.22 4.50 -22.99
C ASN A 241 -16.63 4.43 -21.50
N CYS A 242 -16.21 5.41 -20.71
CA CYS A 242 -16.84 5.74 -19.42
C CYS A 242 -17.10 7.25 -19.36
#